data_AF-A0A1G4K257-F1
#
_entry.id   AF-A0A1G4K257-F1
#
_cell.length_a   1.000
_cell.length_b   1.000
_cell.length_c   1.000
_cell.angle_alpha   90.00
_cell.angle_beta   90.00
_cell.angle_gamma   90.00
#
_symmetry.space_group_name_H-M   'P 1'
#
loop_
_entity.id
_entity.type
_entity.pdbx_description
1 polymer ?
#
loop_
_entity_poly.entity_id
_entity_poly.type
_entity_poly.pdbx_seq_one_letter_code
_entity_poly.pdbx_strand_id
1 'polypeptide(L)'
;MLMDEILTKKAEISEYLNTLANAHRRYLFDVQNSETLDKLRKDIHICLNDLCILNTMLVSSDGEGSVKQELDRLAKYSRKIEKLDQQSGVASDLLQQWNEDSETTPQVLLEDSKSGETFTFSTHYRQFLNRYLDNVGISNTSVADLSIESREALNHEYERSASKEPLLLNISLLQSGNAQAQQEIQQLESVLASLKKDQAFIQQELQNQQNEVQSVKAALKSNLESIHRSQEKVLNKLNIVDDTNRQPVDIALFARFSKTRQENNGNDLTKRLAYAKDYVKARQEILTANSKTYKEDLRHAESTRNLWDESLNRIRSLEQLLRTMLAEHPDTSPLALSTEISTVISQLQDTNVSASSEILKVCLGDEIEVLKRANEELMSSAGNENSKKHREPNGGIILGGASPPKLGINKENVTFSSRSLLSSNKANVSAVKAQKKE
;
A
#
# COMPACT_ATOMS: atom_id res chain seq x y z
N MET A 1 15.90 7.09 -6.50
CA MET A 1 16.33 5.69 -6.22
C MET A 1 15.64 5.26 -4.94
N LEU A 2 15.07 4.06 -4.88
CA LEU A 2 14.32 3.60 -3.70
C LEU A 2 15.29 3.18 -2.58
N MET A 3 14.85 3.31 -1.31
CA MET A 3 15.67 2.96 -0.15
C MET A 3 16.18 1.50 -0.21
N ASP A 4 15.31 0.57 -0.64
CA ASP A 4 15.67 -0.84 -0.78
C ASP A 4 16.75 -1.06 -1.86
N GLU A 5 16.70 -0.33 -2.99
CA GLU A 5 17.74 -0.37 -4.03
C GLU A 5 19.09 0.14 -3.49
N ILE A 6 19.08 1.16 -2.62
CA ILE A 6 20.30 1.74 -2.01
C ILE A 6 20.94 0.72 -1.07
N LEU A 7 20.13 0.01 -0.28
CA LEU A 7 20.58 -1.05 0.60
C LEU A 7 21.12 -2.26 -0.18
N THR A 8 20.48 -2.66 -1.28
CA THR A 8 20.97 -3.72 -2.16
C THR A 8 22.35 -3.36 -2.75
N LYS A 9 22.51 -2.17 -3.34
CA LYS A 9 23.82 -1.74 -3.86
C LYS A 9 24.90 -1.62 -2.78
N LYS A 10 24.54 -1.19 -1.56
CA LYS A 10 25.49 -1.15 -0.43
C LYS A 10 26.02 -2.54 -0.10
N ALA A 11 25.16 -3.56 -0.14
CA ALA A 11 25.58 -4.96 0.05
C ALA A 11 26.48 -5.45 -1.10
N GLU A 12 26.07 -5.24 -2.36
CA GLU A 12 26.84 -5.61 -3.55
C GLU A 12 28.26 -5.00 -3.55
N ILE A 13 28.39 -3.70 -3.25
CA ILE A 13 29.69 -3.02 -3.19
C ILE A 13 30.52 -3.50 -1.99
N SER A 14 29.90 -3.85 -0.86
CA SER A 14 30.61 -4.40 0.30
C SER A 14 31.14 -5.82 0.01
N GLU A 15 30.40 -6.64 -0.71
CA GLU A 15 30.87 -7.95 -1.17
C GLU A 15 32.00 -7.79 -2.19
N TYR A 16 31.83 -6.92 -3.18
CA TYR A 16 32.86 -6.62 -4.18
C TYR A 16 34.16 -6.10 -3.53
N LEU A 17 34.08 -5.19 -2.56
CA LEU A 17 35.22 -4.69 -1.80
C LEU A 17 35.99 -5.82 -1.08
N ASN A 18 35.28 -6.81 -0.51
CA ASN A 18 35.93 -8.00 0.06
C ASN A 18 36.65 -8.83 -1.02
N THR A 19 36.10 -8.95 -2.23
CA THR A 19 36.80 -9.63 -3.34
C THR A 19 38.06 -8.87 -3.79
N LEU A 20 38.01 -7.53 -3.81
CA LEU A 20 39.16 -6.68 -4.12
C LEU A 20 40.27 -6.80 -3.06
N ALA A 21 39.92 -6.82 -1.76
CA ALA A 21 40.89 -7.02 -0.69
C ALA A 21 41.61 -8.39 -0.79
N ASN A 22 40.86 -9.46 -1.09
CA ASN A 22 41.46 -10.78 -1.33
C ASN A 22 42.33 -10.82 -2.59
N ALA A 23 41.98 -10.06 -3.63
CA ALA A 23 42.83 -9.89 -4.81
C ALA A 23 44.09 -9.08 -4.49
N HIS A 24 44.00 -8.07 -3.61
CA HIS A 24 45.09 -7.16 -3.25
C HIS A 24 46.32 -7.92 -2.74
N ARG A 25 46.11 -8.81 -1.77
CA ARG A 25 47.14 -9.74 -1.27
C ARG A 25 47.83 -10.51 -2.41
N ARG A 26 47.06 -11.08 -3.33
CA ARG A 26 47.59 -11.88 -4.45
C ARG A 26 48.40 -11.03 -5.44
N TYR A 27 47.96 -9.83 -5.77
CA TYR A 27 48.72 -8.95 -6.68
C TYR A 27 50.01 -8.43 -6.05
N LEU A 28 50.01 -8.17 -4.74
CA LEU A 28 51.18 -7.79 -3.96
C LEU A 28 52.26 -8.89 -3.90
N PHE A 29 51.88 -10.15 -3.69
CA PHE A 29 52.84 -11.25 -3.50
C PHE A 29 53.15 -12.07 -4.77
N ASP A 30 52.17 -12.35 -5.63
CA ASP A 30 52.31 -13.36 -6.69
C ASP A 30 52.55 -12.77 -8.09
N VAL A 31 52.04 -11.57 -8.38
CA VAL A 31 51.91 -11.07 -9.77
C VAL A 31 52.89 -9.93 -10.11
N GLN A 32 53.40 -9.20 -9.11
CA GLN A 32 54.47 -8.18 -9.22
C GLN A 32 54.30 -7.13 -10.34
N ASN A 33 53.07 -6.86 -10.79
CA ASN A 33 52.77 -5.85 -11.81
C ASN A 33 52.20 -4.58 -11.17
N SER A 34 53.06 -3.56 -11.06
CA SER A 34 52.78 -2.26 -10.45
C SER A 34 51.55 -1.55 -11.06
N GLU A 35 51.36 -1.58 -12.38
CA GLU A 35 50.20 -0.93 -13.00
C GLU A 35 48.86 -1.58 -12.60
N THR A 36 48.85 -2.91 -12.45
CA THR A 36 47.63 -3.61 -12.00
C THR A 36 47.37 -3.42 -10.51
N LEU A 37 48.42 -3.29 -9.71
CA LEU A 37 48.31 -2.98 -8.28
C LEU A 37 47.74 -1.56 -8.06
N ASP A 38 48.22 -0.56 -8.79
CA ASP A 38 47.70 0.82 -8.65
C ASP A 38 46.26 0.97 -9.17
N LYS A 39 45.86 0.21 -10.19
CA LYS A 39 44.45 0.09 -10.60
C LYS A 39 43.61 -0.51 -9.47
N LEU A 40 44.07 -1.59 -8.86
CA LEU A 40 43.37 -2.26 -7.75
C LEU A 40 43.26 -1.39 -6.49
N ARG A 41 44.34 -0.69 -6.09
CA ARG A 41 44.34 0.30 -5.01
C ARG A 41 43.32 1.42 -5.25
N LYS A 42 43.16 1.84 -6.51
CA LYS A 42 42.16 2.82 -6.95
C LYS A 42 40.73 2.26 -6.94
N ASP A 43 40.53 1.02 -7.36
CA ASP A 43 39.20 0.38 -7.35
C ASP A 43 38.70 0.17 -5.91
N ILE A 44 39.59 -0.17 -4.97
CA ILE A 44 39.31 -0.19 -3.52
C ILE A 44 38.88 1.20 -3.03
N HIS A 45 39.59 2.27 -3.40
CA HIS A 45 39.22 3.65 -3.06
C HIS A 45 37.83 4.02 -3.63
N ILE A 46 37.53 3.67 -4.88
CA ILE A 46 36.23 3.92 -5.52
C ILE A 46 35.12 3.23 -4.71
N CYS A 47 35.27 1.96 -4.37
CA CYS A 47 34.28 1.22 -3.57
C CYS A 47 34.06 1.85 -2.18
N LEU A 48 35.13 2.26 -1.49
CA LEU A 48 35.03 2.97 -0.21
C LEU A 48 34.29 4.31 -0.36
N ASN A 49 34.55 5.05 -1.43
CA ASN A 49 33.87 6.32 -1.69
C ASN A 49 32.40 6.12 -2.09
N ASP A 50 32.06 5.09 -2.86
CA ASP A 50 30.68 4.75 -3.21
C ASP A 50 29.88 4.33 -1.97
N LEU A 51 30.48 3.60 -1.02
CA LEU A 51 29.87 3.32 0.28
C LEU A 51 29.60 4.60 1.10
N CYS A 52 30.51 5.58 1.08
CA CYS A 52 30.26 6.90 1.67
C CYS A 52 29.09 7.62 0.98
N ILE A 53 29.00 7.58 -0.34
CA ILE A 53 27.91 8.21 -1.11
C ILE A 53 26.56 7.55 -0.78
N LEU A 54 26.48 6.22 -0.77
CA LEU A 54 25.24 5.49 -0.45
C LEU A 54 24.80 5.73 1.00
N ASN A 55 25.73 5.71 1.96
CA ASN A 55 25.44 6.06 3.36
C ASN A 55 24.97 7.53 3.48
N THR A 56 25.57 8.45 2.72
CA THR A 56 25.14 9.87 2.66
C THR A 56 23.70 9.99 2.13
N MET A 57 23.35 9.25 1.07
CA MET A 57 21.97 9.24 0.54
C MET A 57 20.95 8.78 1.60
N LEU A 58 21.24 7.69 2.33
CA LEU A 58 20.37 7.18 3.41
C LEU A 58 20.17 8.18 4.56
N VAL A 59 21.21 8.95 4.90
CA VAL A 59 21.24 9.91 6.02
C VAL A 59 20.72 11.30 5.64
N SER A 60 20.82 11.69 4.37
CA SER A 60 20.42 13.01 3.86
C SER A 60 18.94 13.33 4.12
N SER A 61 18.59 14.62 4.18
CA SER A 61 17.18 15.05 4.30
C SER A 61 16.43 15.09 2.98
N ASP A 62 17.15 15.27 1.88
CA ASP A 62 16.58 15.73 0.60
C ASP A 62 16.69 14.66 -0.51
N GLY A 63 17.50 13.61 -0.31
CA GLY A 63 17.64 12.52 -1.27
C GLY A 63 16.42 11.60 -1.34
N GLU A 64 15.98 11.26 -2.55
CA GLU A 64 15.07 10.13 -2.77
C GLU A 64 15.67 8.85 -2.16
N GLY A 65 14.89 8.13 -1.36
CA GLY A 65 15.35 6.92 -0.67
C GLY A 65 16.02 7.18 0.69
N SER A 66 16.08 8.43 1.15
CA SER A 66 16.48 8.75 2.51
C SER A 66 15.52 8.21 3.57
N VAL A 67 16.04 7.83 4.73
CA VAL A 67 15.24 7.32 5.87
C VAL A 67 14.21 8.36 6.32
N LYS A 68 14.55 9.65 6.27
CA LYS A 68 13.65 10.75 6.67
C LYS A 68 12.42 10.83 5.76
N GLN A 69 12.58 10.72 4.44
CA GLN A 69 11.45 10.76 3.51
C GLN A 69 10.51 9.56 3.68
N GLU A 70 11.04 8.37 3.95
CA GLU A 70 10.20 7.19 4.21
C GLU A 70 9.48 7.29 5.57
N LEU A 71 10.12 7.85 6.61
CA LEU A 71 9.45 8.22 7.86
C LEU A 71 8.31 9.23 7.64
N ASP A 72 8.53 10.29 6.87
CA ASP A 72 7.51 11.28 6.52
C ASP A 72 6.36 10.68 5.69
N ARG A 73 6.67 9.73 4.79
CA ARG A 73 5.68 8.97 4.02
C ARG A 73 4.83 8.07 4.92
N LEU A 74 5.45 7.33 5.84
CA LEU A 74 4.76 6.52 6.84
C LEU A 74 3.90 7.39 7.78
N ALA A 75 4.39 8.55 8.19
CA ALA A 75 3.62 9.50 9.00
C ALA A 75 2.39 10.05 8.23
N LYS A 76 2.52 10.33 6.93
CA LYS A 76 1.40 10.70 6.06
C LYS A 76 0.37 9.56 5.94
N TYR A 77 0.80 8.30 5.85
CA TYR A 77 -0.12 7.16 5.87
C TYR A 77 -0.81 6.97 7.22
N SER A 78 -0.08 7.07 8.33
CA SER A 78 -0.63 6.96 9.70
C SER A 78 -1.78 7.96 9.93
N ARG A 79 -1.51 9.26 9.69
CA ARG A 79 -2.53 10.33 9.79
C ARG A 79 -3.71 10.11 8.86
N LYS A 80 -3.48 9.53 7.67
CA LYS A 80 -4.55 9.22 6.73
C LYS A 80 -5.40 8.03 7.17
N ILE A 81 -4.80 6.98 7.72
CA ILE A 81 -5.52 5.84 8.31
C ILE A 81 -6.41 6.35 9.45
N GLU A 82 -5.83 7.09 10.38
CA GLU A 82 -6.55 7.66 11.53
C GLU A 82 -7.74 8.55 11.12
N LYS A 83 -7.54 9.45 10.15
CA LYS A 83 -8.63 10.29 9.63
C LYS A 83 -9.74 9.46 8.96
N LEU A 84 -9.39 8.44 8.19
CA LEU A 84 -10.37 7.58 7.51
C LEU A 84 -11.11 6.68 8.50
N ASP A 85 -10.44 6.23 9.56
CA ASP A 85 -11.01 5.44 10.64
C ASP A 85 -12.05 6.26 11.43
N GLN A 86 -11.70 7.49 11.82
CA GLN A 86 -12.64 8.45 12.43
C GLN A 86 -13.86 8.74 11.54
N GLN A 87 -13.64 8.98 10.23
CA GLN A 87 -14.73 9.20 9.28
C GLN A 87 -15.61 7.94 9.12
N SER A 88 -15.03 6.75 9.18
CA SER A 88 -15.77 5.48 9.13
C SER A 88 -16.64 5.29 10.37
N GLY A 89 -16.11 5.59 11.56
CA GLY A 89 -16.87 5.55 12.82
C GLY A 89 -18.08 6.48 12.77
N VAL A 90 -17.87 7.77 12.51
CA VAL A 90 -18.98 8.75 12.43
C VAL A 90 -20.04 8.36 11.39
N ALA A 91 -19.64 7.84 10.23
CA ALA A 91 -20.58 7.39 9.21
C ALA A 91 -21.36 6.13 9.62
N SER A 92 -20.72 5.21 10.37
CA SER A 92 -21.35 4.00 10.91
C SER A 92 -22.33 4.34 12.03
N ASP A 93 -21.93 5.18 12.98
CA ASP A 93 -22.74 5.59 14.14
C ASP A 93 -24.01 6.32 13.68
N LEU A 94 -23.88 7.25 12.73
CA LEU A 94 -25.03 7.91 12.11
C LEU A 94 -25.95 6.91 11.41
N LEU A 95 -25.40 5.96 10.65
CA LEU A 95 -26.20 4.95 9.95
C LEU A 95 -26.93 4.02 10.93
N GLN A 96 -26.32 3.73 12.08
CA GLN A 96 -26.94 2.97 13.17
C GLN A 96 -28.10 3.76 13.80
N GLN A 97 -27.89 5.04 14.16
CA GLN A 97 -28.95 5.93 14.68
C GLN A 97 -30.15 5.97 13.73
N TRP A 98 -29.92 6.22 12.42
CA TRP A 98 -30.99 6.21 11.42
C TRP A 98 -31.74 4.87 11.29
N ASN A 99 -31.16 3.74 11.73
CA ASN A 99 -31.85 2.45 11.78
C ASN A 99 -32.65 2.30 13.09
N GLU A 100 -32.04 2.59 14.23
CA GLU A 100 -32.69 2.52 15.55
C GLU A 100 -33.88 3.49 15.65
N ASP A 101 -33.73 4.74 15.21
CA ASP A 101 -34.81 5.75 15.19
C ASP A 101 -35.97 5.37 14.26
N SER A 102 -35.69 4.58 13.22
CA SER A 102 -36.66 4.08 12.23
C SER A 102 -37.43 2.85 12.71
N GLU A 103 -36.97 2.18 13.76
CA GLU A 103 -37.63 1.02 14.38
C GLU A 103 -38.31 1.39 15.70
N THR A 104 -37.78 2.40 16.40
CA THR A 104 -38.19 2.78 17.76
C THR A 104 -39.04 4.05 17.81
N THR A 105 -39.51 4.56 16.67
CA THR A 105 -40.30 5.80 16.63
C THR A 105 -41.57 5.64 17.48
N PRO A 106 -41.74 6.35 18.61
CA PRO A 106 -42.93 6.20 19.42
C PRO A 106 -44.13 6.69 18.61
N GLN A 107 -45.22 5.93 18.61
CA GLN A 107 -46.50 6.47 18.16
C GLN A 107 -46.77 7.72 19.00
N VAL A 108 -47.01 8.85 18.32
CA VAL A 108 -47.41 10.10 18.98
C VAL A 108 -48.81 9.87 19.54
N LEU A 109 -48.86 9.37 20.77
CA LEU A 109 -50.06 9.27 21.57
C LEU A 109 -50.51 10.69 21.87
N LEU A 110 -51.49 11.16 21.09
CA LEU A 110 -52.24 12.38 21.37
C LEU A 110 -52.91 12.20 22.74
N GLU A 111 -52.35 12.80 23.79
CA GLU A 111 -52.81 12.65 25.18
C GLU A 111 -54.27 13.08 25.41
N ASP A 112 -54.87 13.82 24.46
CA ASP A 112 -56.28 14.23 24.47
C ASP A 112 -57.22 13.37 23.61
N SER A 113 -56.76 12.25 23.05
CA SER A 113 -57.60 11.29 22.32
C SER A 113 -58.53 10.51 23.26
N LYS A 114 -59.55 11.20 23.79
CA LYS A 114 -60.64 10.58 24.57
C LYS A 114 -61.27 9.47 23.73
N SER A 115 -61.11 8.24 24.18
CA SER A 115 -61.72 7.06 23.59
C SER A 115 -63.24 7.18 23.59
N GLY A 116 -63.81 7.64 22.48
CA GLY A 116 -65.25 7.91 22.35
C GLY A 116 -65.63 9.33 21.94
N GLU A 117 -64.92 9.96 20.99
CA GLU A 117 -65.52 11.07 20.23
C GLU A 117 -66.78 10.57 19.51
N THR A 118 -67.92 10.86 20.14
CA THR A 118 -69.23 10.45 19.64
C THR A 118 -69.70 11.49 18.63
N PHE A 119 -69.40 11.27 17.35
CA PHE A 119 -69.86 12.12 16.25
C PHE A 119 -71.39 12.05 16.15
N THR A 120 -72.08 13.04 16.72
CA THR A 120 -73.54 13.13 16.74
C THR A 120 -74.07 13.84 15.50
N PHE A 121 -74.54 13.06 14.53
CA PHE A 121 -75.26 13.59 13.37
C PHE A 121 -76.73 13.86 13.71
N SER A 122 -77.13 15.15 13.72
CA SER A 122 -78.54 15.55 13.89
C SER A 122 -79.30 15.43 12.58
N THR A 123 -80.20 14.45 12.50
CA THR A 123 -81.06 14.22 11.32
C THR A 123 -82.43 14.89 11.51
N HIS A 124 -82.83 15.72 10.56
CA HIS A 124 -84.04 16.54 10.63
C HIS A 124 -85.18 15.96 9.80
N TYR A 125 -84.88 15.15 8.77
CA TYR A 125 -85.90 14.48 7.94
C TYR A 125 -86.91 13.66 8.77
N ARG A 126 -86.48 13.10 9.92
CA ARG A 126 -87.34 12.36 10.86
C ARG A 126 -88.51 13.16 11.39
N GLN A 127 -88.41 14.49 11.50
CA GLN A 127 -89.53 15.33 11.96
C GLN A 127 -90.69 15.32 10.95
N PHE A 128 -90.38 15.32 9.65
CA PHE A 128 -91.38 15.23 8.58
C PHE A 128 -91.96 13.81 8.47
N LEU A 129 -91.13 12.77 8.61
CA LEU A 129 -91.60 11.38 8.63
C LEU A 129 -92.50 11.08 9.84
N ASN A 130 -92.12 11.51 11.04
CA ASN A 130 -92.95 11.31 12.23
C ASN A 130 -94.29 12.02 12.08
N ARG A 131 -94.31 13.27 11.60
CA ARG A 131 -95.55 14.01 11.35
C ARG A 131 -96.43 13.40 10.24
N TYR A 132 -95.82 12.74 9.26
CA TYR A 132 -96.54 11.92 8.28
C TYR A 132 -97.13 10.65 8.92
N LEU A 133 -96.37 9.97 9.78
CA LEU A 133 -96.82 8.78 10.53
C LEU A 133 -97.95 9.11 11.52
N ASP A 134 -97.91 10.29 12.15
CA ASP A 134 -98.99 10.79 13.02
C ASP A 134 -100.28 11.07 12.23
N ASN A 135 -100.16 11.55 10.98
CA ASN A 135 -101.30 11.85 10.10
C ASN A 135 -101.93 10.59 9.45
N VAL A 136 -101.13 9.54 9.20
CA VAL A 136 -101.55 8.35 8.43
C VAL A 136 -101.78 7.13 9.32
N GLY A 137 -101.07 7.04 10.45
CA GLY A 137 -100.97 5.85 11.29
C GLY A 137 -99.94 4.85 10.76
N ILE A 138 -99.06 4.36 11.65
CA ILE A 138 -97.98 3.41 11.30
C ILE A 138 -98.53 2.18 10.54
N SER A 139 -99.65 1.62 11.01
CA SER A 139 -100.34 0.46 10.44
C SER A 139 -100.82 0.63 8.99
N ASN A 140 -100.98 1.87 8.55
CA ASN A 140 -101.47 2.22 7.21
C ASN A 140 -100.33 2.57 6.24
N THR A 141 -99.07 2.43 6.67
CA THR A 141 -97.90 2.63 5.82
C THR A 141 -97.41 1.32 5.21
N SER A 142 -96.73 1.40 4.06
CA SER A 142 -96.17 0.24 3.35
C SER A 142 -95.02 -0.49 4.08
N VAL A 143 -94.69 -0.07 5.31
CA VAL A 143 -93.62 -0.63 6.15
C VAL A 143 -94.20 -1.47 7.30
N ALA A 144 -95.51 -1.38 7.56
CA ALA A 144 -96.18 -2.29 8.48
C ALA A 144 -96.18 -3.72 7.90
N ASP A 145 -95.67 -4.68 8.67
CA ASP A 145 -95.67 -6.10 8.29
C ASP A 145 -97.08 -6.67 8.43
N LEU A 146 -97.92 -6.37 7.44
CA LEU A 146 -99.27 -6.91 7.32
C LEU A 146 -99.19 -8.38 6.93
N SER A 147 -99.06 -9.23 7.94
CA SER A 147 -99.43 -10.64 7.83
C SER A 147 -100.83 -10.72 7.19
N ILE A 148 -100.97 -11.65 6.25
CA ILE A 148 -101.92 -11.54 5.12
C ILE A 148 -103.39 -11.39 5.57
N GLU A 149 -103.73 -11.88 6.77
CA GLU A 149 -105.05 -11.84 7.38
C GLU A 149 -105.55 -10.42 7.75
N SER A 150 -104.66 -9.43 7.91
CA SER A 150 -105.07 -8.05 8.22
C SER A 150 -105.42 -7.20 6.98
N ARG A 151 -105.22 -7.75 5.77
CA ARG A 151 -105.33 -6.97 4.52
C ARG A 151 -106.77 -6.77 4.04
N GLU A 152 -107.70 -7.59 4.50
CA GLU A 152 -109.12 -7.53 4.10
C GLU A 152 -109.91 -6.46 4.87
N ALA A 153 -109.49 -6.11 6.09
CA ALA A 153 -110.11 -5.05 6.89
C ALA A 153 -109.85 -3.64 6.32
N LEU A 154 -108.68 -3.40 5.72
CA LEU A 154 -108.26 -2.10 5.18
C LEU A 154 -109.08 -1.64 3.96
N ASN A 155 -109.71 -2.57 3.24
CA ASN A 155 -110.51 -2.23 2.05
C ASN A 155 -111.86 -1.57 2.39
N HIS A 156 -112.31 -1.60 3.66
CA HIS A 156 -113.62 -1.06 4.06
C HIS A 156 -113.60 0.37 4.63
N GLU A 157 -112.45 1.00 4.84
CA GLU A 157 -112.38 2.41 5.31
C GLU A 157 -112.16 3.45 4.21
N TYR A 158 -111.85 3.04 2.98
CA TYR A 158 -111.59 3.97 1.86
C TYR A 158 -112.81 4.79 1.38
N GLU A 159 -114.03 4.45 1.78
CA GLU A 159 -115.26 5.13 1.33
C GLU A 159 -115.72 6.31 2.22
N ARG A 160 -115.00 6.65 3.31
CA ARG A 160 -115.33 7.83 4.14
C ARG A 160 -114.36 8.99 3.95
N SER A 161 -114.76 9.91 3.07
CA SER A 161 -114.19 11.26 2.90
C SER A 161 -112.70 11.34 2.57
N ALA A 162 -112.35 10.96 1.34
CA ALA A 162 -111.07 11.34 0.73
C ALA A 162 -111.02 12.86 0.45
N SER A 163 -110.81 13.67 1.50
CA SER A 163 -110.47 15.08 1.33
C SER A 163 -109.14 15.19 0.58
N LYS A 164 -109.09 16.08 -0.42
CA LYS A 164 -107.90 16.29 -1.27
C LYS A 164 -106.74 16.91 -0.49
N GLU A 165 -107.03 17.71 0.53
CA GLU A 165 -106.05 18.45 1.33
C GLU A 165 -105.12 17.56 2.16
N PRO A 166 -105.58 16.61 3.01
CA PRO A 166 -104.68 15.76 3.79
C PRO A 166 -103.79 14.87 2.92
N LEU A 167 -104.27 14.41 1.76
CA LEU A 167 -103.43 13.68 0.80
C LEU A 167 -102.30 14.55 0.23
N LEU A 168 -102.60 15.78 -0.18
CA LEU A 168 -101.58 16.72 -0.65
C LEU A 168 -100.60 17.14 0.45
N LEU A 169 -101.08 17.27 1.70
CA LEU A 169 -100.26 17.61 2.87
C LEU A 169 -99.34 16.45 3.25
N ASN A 170 -99.80 15.20 3.14
CA ASN A 170 -98.97 14.01 3.34
C ASN A 170 -97.94 13.84 2.22
N ILE A 171 -98.29 14.13 0.96
CA ILE A 171 -97.34 14.16 -0.16
C ILE A 171 -96.27 15.24 0.05
N SER A 172 -96.65 16.45 0.50
CA SER A 172 -95.68 17.53 0.73
C SER A 172 -94.76 17.26 1.94
N LEU A 173 -95.25 16.60 3.00
CA LEU A 173 -94.42 16.10 4.10
C LEU A 173 -93.41 15.06 3.64
N LEU A 174 -93.83 14.08 2.83
CA LEU A 174 -92.91 13.07 2.27
C LEU A 174 -91.88 13.68 1.31
N GLN A 175 -92.30 14.62 0.45
CA GLN A 175 -91.38 15.34 -0.44
C GLN A 175 -90.37 16.19 0.35
N SER A 176 -90.81 16.89 1.39
CA SER A 176 -89.92 17.67 2.26
C SER A 176 -88.94 16.78 3.03
N GLY A 177 -89.42 15.67 3.60
CA GLY A 177 -88.58 14.68 4.26
C GLY A 177 -87.56 14.04 3.33
N ASN A 178 -87.94 13.70 2.09
CA ASN A 178 -87.04 13.16 1.08
C ASN A 178 -85.98 14.20 0.65
N ALA A 179 -86.38 15.44 0.37
CA ALA A 179 -85.44 16.50 0.02
C ALA A 179 -84.42 16.77 1.16
N GLN A 180 -84.88 16.79 2.41
CA GLN A 180 -84.02 16.97 3.58
C GLN A 180 -83.08 15.77 3.80
N ALA A 181 -83.57 14.54 3.62
CA ALA A 181 -82.74 13.33 3.68
C ALA A 181 -81.67 13.31 2.57
N GLN A 182 -82.00 13.71 1.35
CA GLN A 182 -81.04 13.83 0.25
C GLN A 182 -79.97 14.90 0.53
N GLN A 183 -80.35 16.03 1.12
CA GLN A 183 -79.41 17.08 1.52
C GLN A 183 -78.45 16.60 2.63
N GLU A 184 -78.96 15.87 3.63
CA GLU A 184 -78.14 15.27 4.69
C GLU A 184 -77.19 14.19 4.15
N ILE A 185 -77.62 13.37 3.18
CA ILE A 185 -76.77 12.40 2.47
C ILE A 185 -75.65 13.11 1.72
N GLN A 186 -75.95 14.17 0.94
CA GLN A 186 -74.94 14.94 0.22
C GLN A 186 -73.91 15.59 1.15
N GLN A 187 -74.33 16.05 2.34
CA GLN A 187 -73.42 16.57 3.36
C GLN A 187 -72.47 15.46 3.87
N LEU A 188 -72.99 14.28 4.19
CA LEU A 188 -72.18 13.12 4.59
C LEU A 188 -71.20 12.69 3.49
N GLU A 189 -71.64 12.64 2.23
CA GLU A 189 -70.79 12.34 1.07
C GLU A 189 -69.67 13.37 0.89
N SER A 190 -69.94 14.65 1.14
CA SER A 190 -68.93 15.71 1.07
C SER A 190 -67.84 15.58 2.14
N VAL A 191 -68.22 15.22 3.37
CA VAL A 191 -67.29 14.95 4.48
C VAL A 191 -66.49 13.68 4.24
N LEU A 192 -67.12 12.63 3.69
CA LEU A 192 -66.44 11.40 3.30
C LEU A 192 -65.43 11.66 2.16
N ALA A 193 -65.76 12.55 1.23
CA ALA A 193 -64.86 12.97 0.16
C ALA A 193 -63.66 13.79 0.68
N SER A 194 -63.85 14.69 1.66
CA SER A 194 -62.73 15.41 2.29
C SER A 194 -61.83 14.45 3.07
N LEU A 195 -62.39 13.57 3.90
CA LEU A 195 -61.61 12.57 4.64
C LEU A 195 -60.81 11.64 3.73
N LYS A 196 -61.36 11.23 2.57
CA LYS A 196 -60.61 10.46 1.55
C LYS A 196 -59.48 11.26 0.93
N LYS A 197 -59.68 12.56 0.68
CA LYS A 197 -58.63 13.45 0.16
C LYS A 197 -57.50 13.61 1.19
N ASP A 198 -57.84 13.79 2.46
CA ASP A 198 -56.87 13.94 3.55
C ASP A 198 -56.12 12.62 3.78
N GLN A 199 -56.80 11.48 3.74
CA GLN A 199 -56.17 10.15 3.76
C GLN A 199 -55.17 9.96 2.60
N ALA A 200 -55.54 10.36 1.37
CA ALA A 200 -54.66 10.27 0.20
C ALA A 200 -53.43 11.18 0.35
N PHE A 201 -53.61 12.40 0.87
CA PHE A 201 -52.51 13.31 1.19
C PHE A 201 -51.57 12.71 2.25
N ILE A 202 -52.11 12.17 3.35
CA ILE A 202 -51.31 11.52 4.41
C ILE A 202 -50.51 10.33 3.85
N GLN A 203 -51.13 9.49 3.00
CA GLN A 203 -50.43 8.36 2.38
C GLN A 203 -49.31 8.82 1.43
N GLN A 204 -49.56 9.84 0.62
CA GLN A 204 -48.56 10.40 -0.29
C GLN A 204 -47.39 11.03 0.49
N GLU A 205 -47.68 11.80 1.54
CA GLU A 205 -46.65 12.46 2.33
C GLU A 205 -45.84 11.45 3.16
N LEU A 206 -46.47 10.43 3.74
CA LEU A 206 -45.77 9.32 4.39
C LEU A 206 -44.81 8.62 3.41
N GLN A 207 -45.25 8.39 2.16
CA GLN A 207 -44.39 7.82 1.12
C GLN A 207 -43.21 8.76 0.76
N ASN A 208 -43.44 10.08 0.66
CA ASN A 208 -42.39 11.07 0.42
C ASN A 208 -41.32 11.02 1.52
N GLN A 209 -41.75 11.10 2.79
CA GLN A 209 -40.87 11.06 3.96
C GLN A 209 -40.10 9.74 4.04
N GLN A 210 -40.76 8.60 3.76
CA GLN A 210 -40.09 7.29 3.74
C GLN A 210 -39.03 7.19 2.62
N ASN A 211 -39.30 7.77 1.44
CA ASN A 211 -38.32 7.87 0.36
C ASN A 211 -37.13 8.77 0.74
N GLU A 212 -37.35 9.86 1.46
CA GLU A 212 -36.28 10.75 1.94
C GLU A 212 -35.37 10.02 2.95
N VAL A 213 -35.94 9.31 3.93
CA VAL A 213 -35.17 8.47 4.86
C VAL A 213 -34.36 7.40 4.12
N GLN A 214 -34.94 6.73 3.12
CA GLN A 214 -34.20 5.76 2.31
C GLN A 214 -33.06 6.40 1.49
N SER A 215 -33.28 7.60 0.97
CA SER A 215 -32.26 8.39 0.25
C SER A 215 -31.07 8.73 1.16
N VAL A 216 -31.33 9.23 2.37
CA VAL A 216 -30.28 9.53 3.37
C VAL A 216 -29.52 8.27 3.77
N LYS A 217 -30.22 7.15 4.05
CA LYS A 217 -29.58 5.85 4.34
C LYS A 217 -28.72 5.36 3.17
N ALA A 218 -29.16 5.53 1.93
CA ALA A 218 -28.39 5.16 0.74
C ALA A 218 -27.14 6.05 0.55
N ALA A 219 -27.24 7.35 0.81
CA ALA A 219 -26.12 8.28 0.78
C ALA A 219 -25.07 7.94 1.85
N LEU A 220 -25.49 7.63 3.08
CA LEU A 220 -24.60 7.17 4.16
C LEU A 220 -23.88 5.86 3.79
N LYS A 221 -24.60 4.86 3.24
CA LYS A 221 -23.98 3.61 2.75
C LYS A 221 -22.94 3.88 1.65
N SER A 222 -23.26 4.74 0.69
CA SER A 222 -22.34 5.12 -0.40
C SER A 222 -21.08 5.84 0.11
N ASN A 223 -21.23 6.73 1.11
CA ASN A 223 -20.12 7.39 1.76
C ASN A 223 -19.21 6.39 2.50
N LEU A 224 -19.80 5.45 3.24
CA LEU A 224 -19.09 4.39 3.95
C LEU A 224 -18.32 3.48 2.98
N GLU A 225 -18.92 3.06 1.86
CA GLU A 225 -18.20 2.34 0.80
C GLU A 225 -17.03 3.15 0.20
N SER A 226 -17.21 4.47 0.02
CA SER A 226 -16.14 5.35 -0.47
C SER A 226 -14.97 5.44 0.51
N ILE A 227 -15.26 5.52 1.81
CA ILE A 227 -14.27 5.48 2.89
C ILE A 227 -13.52 4.14 2.88
N HIS A 228 -14.22 3.00 2.85
CA HIS A 228 -13.61 1.67 2.77
C HIS A 228 -12.68 1.52 1.55
N ARG A 229 -13.13 1.88 0.35
CA ARG A 229 -12.28 1.88 -0.86
C ARG A 229 -11.05 2.78 -0.73
N SER A 230 -11.14 3.83 0.08
CA SER A 230 -10.01 4.74 0.34
C SER A 230 -9.03 4.19 1.39
N GLN A 231 -9.53 3.41 2.36
CA GLN A 231 -8.74 2.64 3.33
C GLN A 231 -7.97 1.51 2.62
N GLU A 232 -8.64 0.71 1.78
CA GLU A 232 -8.02 -0.31 0.92
C GLU A 232 -6.90 0.26 0.04
N LYS A 233 -7.10 1.45 -0.55
CA LYS A 233 -6.06 2.16 -1.31
C LYS A 233 -4.85 2.57 -0.47
N VAL A 234 -4.97 2.68 0.85
CA VAL A 234 -3.83 2.92 1.75
C VAL A 234 -3.18 1.60 2.15
N LEU A 235 -3.96 0.56 2.48
CA LEU A 235 -3.46 -0.79 2.76
C LEU A 235 -2.64 -1.35 1.58
N ASN A 236 -3.15 -1.22 0.35
CA ASN A 236 -2.42 -1.63 -0.85
C ASN A 236 -1.13 -0.83 -1.07
N LYS A 237 -1.07 0.46 -0.65
CA LYS A 237 0.16 1.27 -0.71
C LYS A 237 1.18 0.94 0.38
N LEU A 238 0.75 0.22 1.42
CA LEU A 238 1.60 -0.38 2.47
C LEU A 238 1.94 -1.84 2.15
N ASN A 239 1.54 -2.37 0.99
CA ASN A 239 1.62 -3.78 0.60
C ASN A 239 0.88 -4.75 1.55
N ILE A 240 -0.11 -4.26 2.31
CA ILE A 240 -0.98 -5.06 3.18
C ILE A 240 -2.16 -5.57 2.33
N VAL A 241 -1.83 -6.50 1.42
CA VAL A 241 -2.76 -7.09 0.46
C VAL A 241 -3.78 -7.98 1.17
N ASP A 242 -4.95 -8.10 0.57
CA ASP A 242 -5.99 -9.03 0.99
C ASP A 242 -5.62 -10.45 0.53
N ASP A 243 -5.39 -11.39 1.46
CA ASP A 243 -5.06 -12.77 1.08
C ASP A 243 -6.20 -13.45 0.29
N THR A 244 -7.44 -12.94 0.35
CA THR A 244 -8.55 -13.43 -0.48
C THR A 244 -8.44 -13.02 -1.96
N ASN A 245 -7.58 -12.05 -2.30
CA ASN A 245 -7.35 -11.57 -3.67
C ASN A 245 -6.20 -12.28 -4.41
N ARG A 246 -5.66 -13.40 -3.90
CA ARG A 246 -4.77 -14.31 -4.67
C ARG A 246 -5.54 -15.14 -5.72
N GLN A 247 -6.50 -14.54 -6.41
CA GLN A 247 -7.12 -15.08 -7.61
C GLN A 247 -6.32 -14.61 -8.84
N PRO A 248 -6.14 -15.46 -9.88
CA PRO A 248 -5.40 -15.08 -11.07
C PRO A 248 -6.06 -13.90 -11.81
N VAL A 249 -5.23 -13.11 -12.49
CA VAL A 249 -5.53 -11.77 -13.05
C VAL A 249 -6.70 -11.75 -14.06
N ASP A 250 -7.05 -12.90 -14.64
CA ASP A 250 -8.03 -13.02 -15.72
C ASP A 250 -9.51 -12.79 -15.33
N ILE A 251 -9.84 -12.67 -14.04
CA ILE A 251 -11.23 -12.51 -13.55
C ILE A 251 -11.62 -11.03 -13.34
N ALA A 252 -10.74 -10.09 -13.67
CA ALA A 252 -10.95 -8.64 -13.49
C ALA A 252 -12.22 -8.06 -14.16
N LEU A 253 -12.78 -8.73 -15.18
CA LEU A 253 -13.99 -8.29 -15.88
C LEU A 253 -15.30 -8.78 -15.24
N PHE A 254 -15.30 -9.87 -14.47
CA PHE A 254 -16.51 -10.43 -13.84
C PHE A 254 -16.76 -9.94 -12.41
N ALA A 255 -15.75 -9.38 -11.74
CA ALA A 255 -15.85 -8.88 -10.36
C ALA A 255 -16.89 -7.75 -10.14
N ARG A 256 -17.45 -7.16 -11.20
CA ARG A 256 -18.53 -6.16 -11.12
C ARG A 256 -19.92 -6.74 -10.80
N PHE A 257 -20.11 -8.06 -10.89
CA PHE A 257 -21.42 -8.69 -10.68
C PHE A 257 -21.57 -9.46 -9.36
N SER A 258 -20.49 -9.73 -8.63
CA SER A 258 -20.53 -10.46 -7.35
C SER A 258 -20.80 -9.52 -6.15
N LYS A 259 -22.02 -8.98 -6.05
CA LYS A 259 -22.45 -8.15 -4.89
C LYS A 259 -22.74 -8.95 -3.60
N THR A 260 -22.68 -10.28 -3.65
CA THR A 260 -23.17 -11.19 -2.58
C THR A 260 -22.13 -11.58 -1.51
N ARG A 261 -21.00 -10.87 -1.39
CA ARG A 261 -19.88 -11.27 -0.50
C ARG A 261 -19.45 -10.19 0.52
N GLN A 262 -20.37 -9.32 0.90
CA GLN A 262 -20.04 -8.10 1.66
C GLN A 262 -20.03 -8.29 3.20
N GLU A 263 -20.68 -9.34 3.73
CA GLU A 263 -20.91 -9.49 5.19
C GLU A 263 -19.70 -10.02 5.99
N ASN A 264 -18.80 -10.80 5.38
CA ASN A 264 -17.60 -11.31 6.09
C ASN A 264 -16.36 -10.39 5.95
N ASN A 265 -16.36 -9.40 5.05
CA ASN A 265 -15.18 -8.57 4.79
C ASN A 265 -14.98 -7.44 5.82
N GLY A 266 -16.02 -6.98 6.51
CA GLY A 266 -15.91 -5.89 7.50
C GLY A 266 -14.95 -6.23 8.65
N ASN A 267 -15.06 -7.45 9.18
CA ASN A 267 -14.17 -7.94 10.25
C ASN A 267 -12.72 -8.19 9.79
N ASP A 268 -12.48 -8.40 8.49
CA ASP A 268 -11.13 -8.52 7.95
C ASP A 268 -10.48 -7.13 7.74
N LEU A 269 -11.22 -6.19 7.17
CA LEU A 269 -10.75 -4.82 6.95
C LEU A 269 -10.32 -4.14 8.27
N THR A 270 -11.13 -4.27 9.34
CA THR A 270 -10.79 -3.70 10.66
C THR A 270 -9.53 -4.32 11.26
N LYS A 271 -9.36 -5.66 11.14
CA LYS A 271 -8.13 -6.35 11.58
C LYS A 271 -6.91 -5.90 10.79
N ARG A 272 -7.03 -5.74 9.47
CA ARG A 272 -5.95 -5.27 8.60
C ARG A 272 -5.62 -3.80 8.82
N LEU A 273 -6.59 -2.96 9.19
CA LEU A 273 -6.36 -1.58 9.61
C LEU A 273 -5.64 -1.50 10.96
N ALA A 274 -6.00 -2.35 11.93
CA ALA A 274 -5.25 -2.47 13.19
C ALA A 274 -3.79 -2.90 12.93
N TYR A 275 -3.61 -3.99 12.17
CA TYR A 275 -2.28 -4.44 11.75
C TYR A 275 -1.51 -3.35 10.98
N ALA A 276 -2.16 -2.56 10.14
CA ALA A 276 -1.51 -1.46 9.42
C ALA A 276 -1.04 -0.33 10.35
N LYS A 277 -1.78 0.00 11.40
CA LYS A 277 -1.35 0.96 12.43
C LYS A 277 -0.10 0.44 13.16
N ASP A 278 -0.13 -0.81 13.59
CA ASP A 278 0.99 -1.45 14.29
C ASP A 278 2.23 -1.60 13.40
N TYR A 279 2.04 -2.03 12.14
CA TYR A 279 3.09 -2.14 11.13
C TYR A 279 3.75 -0.79 10.84
N VAL A 280 2.96 0.28 10.64
CA VAL A 280 3.49 1.62 10.39
C VAL A 280 4.30 2.11 11.59
N LYS A 281 3.80 1.88 12.82
CA LYS A 281 4.52 2.24 14.06
C LYS A 281 5.83 1.47 14.21
N ALA A 282 5.80 0.14 14.10
CA ALA A 282 6.99 -0.70 14.19
C ALA A 282 8.02 -0.37 13.10
N ARG A 283 7.58 -0.10 11.86
CA ARG A 283 8.46 0.32 10.77
C ARG A 283 9.07 1.71 11.03
N GLN A 284 8.34 2.64 11.64
CA GLN A 284 8.88 3.94 12.07
C GLN A 284 9.93 3.80 13.18
N GLU A 285 9.70 2.94 14.17
CA GLU A 285 10.66 2.64 15.23
C GLU A 285 11.95 2.02 14.65
N ILE A 286 11.83 1.01 13.77
CA ILE A 286 12.96 0.39 13.07
C ILE A 286 13.72 1.40 12.21
N LEU A 287 13.03 2.22 11.41
CA LEU A 287 13.69 3.23 10.57
C LEU A 287 14.39 4.31 11.42
N THR A 288 13.83 4.66 12.58
CA THR A 288 14.46 5.62 13.51
C THR A 288 15.73 5.02 14.12
N ALA A 289 15.71 3.74 14.51
CA ALA A 289 16.90 3.03 14.97
C ALA A 289 17.97 2.92 13.86
N ASN A 290 17.58 2.47 12.67
CA ASN A 290 18.47 2.35 11.51
C ASN A 290 19.08 3.70 11.10
N SER A 291 18.35 4.82 11.26
CA SER A 291 18.90 6.18 11.02
C SER A 291 20.12 6.49 11.89
N LYS A 292 20.17 5.97 13.14
CA LYS A 292 21.35 6.09 14.00
C LYS A 292 22.50 5.24 13.45
N THR A 293 22.21 3.97 13.14
CA THR A 293 23.21 3.04 12.56
C THR A 293 23.79 3.58 11.27
N TYR A 294 23.00 4.09 10.32
CA TYR A 294 23.54 4.64 9.07
C TYR A 294 24.39 5.91 9.25
N LYS A 295 24.18 6.68 10.32
CA LYS A 295 25.08 7.81 10.69
C LYS A 295 26.40 7.32 11.27
N GLU A 296 26.37 6.23 12.02
CA GLU A 296 27.56 5.56 12.55
C GLU A 296 28.35 4.90 11.40
N ASP A 297 27.67 4.17 10.50
CA ASP A 297 28.22 3.61 9.26
C ASP A 297 28.84 4.69 8.36
N LEU A 298 28.19 5.84 8.19
CA LEU A 298 28.71 6.95 7.38
C LEU A 298 30.05 7.43 7.93
N ARG A 299 30.12 7.74 9.24
CA ARG A 299 31.36 8.16 9.90
C ARG A 299 32.45 7.10 9.82
N HIS A 300 32.09 5.82 9.97
CA HIS A 300 33.02 4.71 9.85
C HIS A 300 33.56 4.56 8.42
N ALA A 301 32.70 4.69 7.41
CA ALA A 301 33.11 4.65 6.00
C ALA A 301 34.00 5.85 5.63
N GLU A 302 33.64 7.07 6.06
CA GLU A 302 34.44 8.29 5.86
C GLU A 302 35.82 8.15 6.51
N SER A 303 35.88 7.68 7.77
CA SER A 303 37.14 7.42 8.47
C SER A 303 37.97 6.36 7.72
N THR A 304 37.36 5.25 7.32
CA THR A 304 38.05 4.16 6.60
C THR A 304 38.63 4.64 5.26
N ARG A 305 37.85 5.39 4.47
CA ARG A 305 38.30 5.98 3.20
C ARG A 305 39.46 6.95 3.42
N ASN A 306 39.35 7.86 4.39
CA ASN A 306 40.37 8.86 4.65
C ASN A 306 41.69 8.22 5.14
N LEU A 307 41.63 7.18 5.98
CA LEU A 307 42.82 6.43 6.42
C LEU A 307 43.46 5.62 5.28
N TRP A 308 42.66 5.06 4.36
CA TRP A 308 43.16 4.42 3.14
C TRP A 308 43.89 5.41 2.24
N ASP A 309 43.30 6.59 2.02
CA ASP A 309 43.91 7.65 1.20
C ASP A 309 45.20 8.19 1.81
N GLU A 310 45.23 8.42 3.12
CA GLU A 310 46.46 8.82 3.82
C GLU A 310 47.56 7.75 3.68
N SER A 311 47.20 6.47 3.84
CA SER A 311 48.13 5.35 3.73
C SER A 311 48.68 5.21 2.30
N LEU A 312 47.82 5.27 1.28
CA LEU A 312 48.24 5.26 -0.12
C LEU A 312 49.13 6.46 -0.48
N ASN A 313 48.84 7.64 0.07
CA ASN A 313 49.67 8.82 -0.14
C ASN A 313 51.05 8.69 0.54
N ARG A 314 51.13 8.09 1.73
CA ARG A 314 52.41 7.75 2.38
C ARG A 314 53.22 6.75 1.55
N ILE A 315 52.59 5.68 1.04
CA ILE A 315 53.25 4.69 0.16
C ILE A 315 53.74 5.34 -1.14
N ARG A 316 52.91 6.13 -1.83
CA ARG A 316 53.31 6.85 -3.05
C ARG A 316 54.44 7.85 -2.81
N SER A 317 54.43 8.54 -1.67
CA SER A 317 55.50 9.47 -1.28
C SER A 317 56.82 8.74 -1.05
N LEU A 318 56.78 7.57 -0.41
CA LEU A 318 57.95 6.69 -0.27
C LEU A 318 58.45 6.19 -1.63
N GLU A 319 57.57 5.66 -2.48
CA GLU A 319 57.93 5.21 -3.82
C GLU A 319 58.58 6.33 -4.64
N GLN A 320 58.05 7.55 -4.57
CA GLN A 320 58.61 8.71 -5.25
C GLN A 320 59.96 9.14 -4.65
N LEU A 321 60.08 9.20 -3.32
CA LEU A 321 61.32 9.55 -2.61
C LEU A 321 62.46 8.58 -2.97
N LEU A 322 62.20 7.27 -2.92
CA LEU A 322 63.17 6.23 -3.26
C LEU A 322 63.58 6.33 -4.74
N ARG A 323 62.63 6.58 -5.65
CA ARG A 323 62.92 6.83 -7.08
C ARG A 323 63.81 8.07 -7.28
N THR A 324 63.56 9.18 -6.56
CA THR A 324 64.39 10.38 -6.66
C THR A 324 65.79 10.16 -6.07
N MET A 325 65.91 9.51 -4.91
CA MET A 325 67.20 9.21 -4.29
C MET A 325 68.07 8.33 -5.20
N LEU A 326 67.50 7.28 -5.80
CA LEU A 326 68.22 6.40 -6.73
C LEU A 326 68.57 7.08 -8.07
N ALA A 327 67.79 8.07 -8.51
CA ALA A 327 68.05 8.81 -9.75
C ALA A 327 69.10 9.92 -9.57
N GLU A 328 69.11 10.60 -8.43
CA GLU A 328 70.06 11.68 -8.12
C GLU A 328 71.40 11.12 -7.58
N HIS A 329 71.34 10.01 -6.83
CA HIS A 329 72.48 9.39 -6.16
C HIS A 329 72.47 7.87 -6.36
N PRO A 330 72.97 7.35 -7.49
CA PRO A 330 72.96 5.91 -7.78
C PRO A 330 73.77 5.07 -6.77
N ASP A 331 74.76 5.67 -6.10
CA ASP A 331 75.56 5.04 -5.02
C ASP A 331 74.94 5.23 -3.61
N THR A 332 73.62 5.45 -3.51
CA THR A 332 72.94 5.61 -2.21
C THR A 332 73.08 4.35 -1.37
N SER A 333 73.55 4.51 -0.13
CA SER A 333 73.69 3.39 0.81
C SER A 333 72.35 2.70 1.07
N PRO A 334 72.28 1.34 1.02
CA PRO A 334 71.07 0.59 1.38
C PRO A 334 70.54 0.92 2.78
N LEU A 335 71.42 1.35 3.70
CA LEU A 335 71.04 1.76 5.05
C LEU A 335 70.13 3.01 5.05
N ALA A 336 70.37 3.97 4.15
CA ALA A 336 69.59 5.20 4.04
C ALA A 336 68.21 4.96 3.41
N LEU A 337 68.12 4.02 2.45
CA LEU A 337 66.84 3.58 1.91
C LEU A 337 66.04 2.80 2.97
N SER A 338 66.73 1.96 3.76
CA SER A 338 66.14 1.20 4.86
C SER A 338 65.55 2.08 5.97
N THR A 339 66.18 3.21 6.32
CA THR A 339 65.64 4.13 7.34
C THR A 339 64.32 4.79 6.90
N GLU A 340 64.20 5.19 5.64
CA GLU A 340 62.97 5.79 5.10
C GLU A 340 61.83 4.75 5.03
N ILE A 341 62.13 3.55 4.52
CA ILE A 341 61.17 2.44 4.47
C ILE A 341 60.70 2.06 5.89
N SER A 342 61.62 1.99 6.86
CA SER A 342 61.30 1.66 8.27
C SER A 342 60.43 2.73 8.93
N THR A 343 60.65 4.00 8.61
CA THR A 343 59.85 5.12 9.11
C THR A 343 58.40 5.03 8.61
N VAL A 344 58.22 4.76 7.31
CA VAL A 344 56.89 4.59 6.72
C VAL A 344 56.20 3.30 7.20
N ILE A 345 56.94 2.21 7.43
CA ILE A 345 56.41 1.00 8.08
C ILE A 345 55.82 1.32 9.46
N SER A 346 56.55 2.05 10.33
CA SER A 346 56.03 2.43 11.65
C SER A 346 54.77 3.28 11.52
N GLN A 347 54.80 4.29 10.64
CA GLN A 347 53.66 5.17 10.37
C GLN A 347 52.42 4.41 9.87
N LEU A 348 52.58 3.40 9.02
CA LEU A 348 51.48 2.55 8.54
C LEU A 348 51.00 1.58 9.63
N GLN A 349 51.90 1.08 10.49
CA GLN A 349 51.52 0.24 11.64
C GLN A 349 50.66 1.02 12.65
N ASP A 350 51.00 2.27 12.96
CA ASP A 350 50.20 3.14 13.84
C ASP A 350 48.79 3.39 13.25
N THR A 351 48.71 3.63 11.94
CA THR A 351 47.43 3.74 11.21
C THR A 351 46.63 2.44 11.24
N ASN A 352 47.30 1.28 11.10
CA ASN A 352 46.65 -0.04 11.11
C ASN A 352 46.10 -0.40 12.51
N VAL A 353 46.84 -0.10 13.59
CA VAL A 353 46.36 -0.26 14.97
C VAL A 353 45.16 0.66 15.27
N SER A 354 45.16 1.86 14.70
CA SER A 354 44.08 2.85 14.85
C SER A 354 42.85 2.57 13.95
N ALA A 355 42.97 1.69 12.96
CA ALA A 355 41.89 1.35 12.04
C ALA A 355 40.80 0.51 12.71
N SER A 356 39.54 0.91 12.53
CA SER A 356 38.38 0.15 13.02
C SER A 356 37.81 -0.84 11.99
N SER A 357 38.13 -0.67 10.70
CA SER A 357 37.64 -1.53 9.61
C SER A 357 38.58 -2.73 9.39
N GLU A 358 38.03 -3.94 9.42
CA GLU A 358 38.80 -5.17 9.24
C GLU A 358 39.38 -5.29 7.82
N ILE A 359 38.61 -4.87 6.80
CA ILE A 359 39.07 -4.84 5.40
C ILE A 359 40.30 -3.93 5.27
N LEU A 360 40.28 -2.76 5.91
CA LEU A 360 41.41 -1.84 5.91
C LEU A 360 42.63 -2.45 6.61
N LYS A 361 42.45 -3.15 7.73
CA LYS A 361 43.55 -3.82 8.44
C LYS A 361 44.22 -4.91 7.61
N VAL A 362 43.45 -5.68 6.84
CA VAL A 362 43.98 -6.69 5.91
C VAL A 362 44.80 -6.00 4.82
N CYS A 363 44.22 -5.04 4.09
CA CYS A 363 44.92 -4.36 3.01
C CYS A 363 46.20 -3.62 3.48
N LEU A 364 46.15 -2.92 4.63
CA LEU A 364 47.34 -2.28 5.21
C LEU A 364 48.34 -3.31 5.76
N GLY A 365 47.87 -4.43 6.31
CA GLY A 365 48.71 -5.54 6.74
C GLY A 365 49.53 -6.12 5.59
N ASP A 366 48.91 -6.33 4.43
CA ASP A 366 49.59 -6.80 3.22
C ASP A 366 50.67 -5.80 2.74
N GLU A 367 50.35 -4.50 2.67
CA GLU A 367 51.32 -3.46 2.27
C GLU A 367 52.50 -3.36 3.25
N ILE A 368 52.24 -3.46 4.56
CA ILE A 368 53.28 -3.49 5.61
C ILE A 368 54.14 -4.76 5.50
N GLU A 369 53.54 -5.92 5.19
CA GLU A 369 54.26 -7.19 5.00
C GLU A 369 55.20 -7.12 3.77
N VAL A 370 54.75 -6.51 2.65
CA VAL A 370 55.58 -6.28 1.47
C VAL A 370 56.71 -5.29 1.73
N LEU A 371 56.44 -4.15 2.38
CA LEU A 371 57.49 -3.17 2.71
C LEU A 371 58.53 -3.77 3.67
N LYS A 372 58.13 -4.62 4.62
CA LYS A 372 59.06 -5.35 5.49
C LYS A 372 59.95 -6.31 4.69
N ARG A 373 59.37 -7.12 3.79
CA ARG A 373 60.16 -8.02 2.92
C ARG A 373 61.15 -7.23 2.06
N ALA A 374 60.74 -6.13 1.44
CA ALA A 374 61.63 -5.27 0.65
C ALA A 374 62.79 -4.70 1.49
N ASN A 375 62.53 -4.32 2.74
CA ASN A 375 63.55 -3.85 3.68
C ASN A 375 64.53 -4.96 4.09
N GLU A 376 64.03 -6.17 4.32
CA GLU A 376 64.83 -7.37 4.61
C GLU A 376 65.71 -7.75 3.41
N GLU A 377 65.20 -7.68 2.18
CA GLU A 377 65.98 -7.95 0.96
C GLU A 377 67.11 -6.94 0.75
N LEU A 378 66.84 -5.63 0.93
CA LEU A 378 67.85 -4.57 0.87
C LEU A 378 68.99 -4.80 1.86
N MET A 379 68.67 -5.10 3.11
CA MET A 379 69.65 -5.37 4.17
C MET A 379 70.40 -6.70 3.96
N SER A 380 69.73 -7.73 3.42
CA SER A 380 70.37 -9.01 3.09
C SER A 380 71.36 -8.90 1.94
N SER A 381 71.08 -8.03 0.97
CA SER A 381 71.99 -7.75 -0.14
C SER A 381 73.26 -7.02 0.35
N ALA A 382 73.11 -6.04 1.24
CA ALA A 382 74.22 -5.29 1.83
C ALA A 382 75.20 -6.16 2.66
N GLY A 383 74.76 -7.31 3.17
CA GLY A 383 75.60 -8.24 3.92
C GLY A 383 76.48 -9.17 3.07
N ASN A 384 76.21 -9.33 1.77
CA ASN A 384 76.74 -10.43 0.97
C ASN A 384 77.93 -10.11 0.04
N GLU A 385 78.30 -8.83 -0.12
CA GLU A 385 79.40 -8.41 -1.03
C GLU A 385 80.79 -8.97 -0.65
N ASN A 386 80.96 -9.53 0.55
CA ASN A 386 82.22 -10.11 1.02
C ASN A 386 82.40 -11.61 0.74
N SER A 387 81.51 -12.26 -0.03
CA SER A 387 81.60 -13.71 -0.30
C SER A 387 82.18 -14.09 -1.68
N LYS A 388 83.53 -14.14 -1.72
CA LYS A 388 84.36 -14.92 -2.66
C LYS A 388 84.18 -14.67 -4.19
N LYS A 389 85.06 -13.82 -4.72
CA LYS A 389 85.62 -13.99 -6.09
C LYS A 389 86.32 -15.36 -6.19
N HIS A 390 85.66 -16.39 -6.71
CA HIS A 390 86.37 -17.61 -7.12
C HIS A 390 86.92 -17.43 -8.54
N ARG A 391 88.24 -17.37 -8.64
CA ARG A 391 88.98 -17.30 -9.89
C ARG A 391 89.04 -18.73 -10.45
N GLU A 392 88.47 -18.98 -11.63
CA GLU A 392 88.98 -20.05 -12.49
C GLU A 392 90.27 -19.55 -13.17
N PRO A 393 91.29 -20.41 -13.34
CA PRO A 393 91.45 -21.02 -14.67
C PRO A 393 92.04 -22.45 -14.67
N ASN A 394 92.12 -23.02 -15.89
CA ASN A 394 92.88 -24.21 -16.32
C ASN A 394 92.24 -25.60 -16.13
N GLY A 395 91.37 -25.92 -17.09
CA GLY A 395 91.51 -27.03 -18.04
C GLY A 395 92.31 -28.30 -17.66
N GLY A 396 91.61 -29.43 -17.69
CA GLY A 396 92.20 -30.78 -17.72
C GLY A 396 91.23 -31.77 -18.38
N ILE A 397 91.53 -32.20 -19.61
CA ILE A 397 90.76 -33.24 -20.32
C ILE A 397 91.23 -34.62 -19.84
N ILE A 398 90.32 -35.45 -19.32
CA ILE A 398 90.46 -36.92 -19.39
C ILE A 398 89.15 -37.52 -19.90
N LEU A 399 89.30 -38.37 -20.91
CA LEU A 399 88.22 -39.05 -21.62
C LEU A 399 87.99 -40.45 -21.02
N GLY A 400 86.73 -40.88 -20.90
CA GLY A 400 86.35 -42.26 -20.59
C GLY A 400 85.09 -42.34 -19.73
N GLY A 401 84.05 -43.11 -20.08
CA GLY A 401 83.92 -43.99 -21.25
C GLY A 401 82.96 -45.15 -21.01
N ALA A 402 81.65 -44.88 -20.90
CA ALA A 402 80.60 -45.90 -20.94
C ALA A 402 79.30 -45.31 -21.51
N SER A 403 78.63 -46.05 -22.39
CA SER A 403 77.56 -45.54 -23.28
C SER A 403 76.14 -45.58 -22.65
N PRO A 404 75.16 -44.84 -23.23
CA PRO A 404 73.84 -44.60 -22.61
C PRO A 404 72.73 -45.51 -23.16
N PRO A 405 71.54 -45.55 -22.52
CA PRO A 405 70.30 -45.95 -23.17
C PRO A 405 69.70 -44.80 -23.98
N LYS A 406 69.20 -45.13 -25.19
CA LYS A 406 68.64 -44.20 -26.16
C LYS A 406 67.14 -43.96 -25.97
N LEU A 407 66.73 -42.73 -26.31
CA LEU A 407 65.52 -42.34 -27.06
C LEU A 407 64.14 -42.83 -26.59
N GLY A 408 63.29 -41.83 -26.28
CA GLY A 408 61.83 -41.92 -26.27
C GLY A 408 61.21 -40.59 -26.75
N ILE A 409 61.71 -40.02 -27.85
CA ILE A 409 61.14 -38.81 -28.45
C ILE A 409 59.93 -39.20 -29.28
N ASN A 410 58.76 -38.63 -28.96
CA ASN A 410 57.71 -38.41 -29.94
C ASN A 410 57.39 -36.90 -29.98
N LYS A 411 57.75 -36.27 -31.10
CA LYS A 411 57.38 -34.91 -31.47
C LYS A 411 56.66 -34.94 -32.81
N GLU A 412 55.34 -35.02 -32.74
CA GLU A 412 54.40 -34.76 -33.83
C GLU A 412 53.15 -34.13 -33.18
N ASN A 413 52.54 -33.05 -33.65
CA ASN A 413 52.92 -32.13 -34.73
C ASN A 413 52.44 -30.70 -34.40
N VAL A 414 53.07 -29.71 -35.04
CA VAL A 414 52.66 -28.29 -34.95
C VAL A 414 51.38 -28.05 -35.73
N THR A 415 50.40 -27.32 -35.17
CA THR A 415 49.76 -26.17 -35.84
C THR A 415 48.79 -25.39 -34.94
N PHE A 416 48.83 -24.06 -35.07
CA PHE A 416 47.77 -23.17 -34.61
C PHE A 416 46.47 -23.45 -35.39
N SER A 417 45.32 -23.37 -34.75
CA SER A 417 44.10 -22.89 -35.43
C SER A 417 43.21 -22.09 -34.49
N SER A 418 42.99 -20.85 -34.89
CA SER A 418 42.03 -19.93 -34.31
C SER A 418 40.59 -20.24 -34.76
N ARG A 419 39.65 -20.16 -33.81
CA ARG A 419 38.18 -19.94 -33.93
C ARG A 419 37.64 -20.13 -32.49
N SER A 420 37.00 -19.17 -31.81
CA SER A 420 36.00 -18.19 -32.25
C SER A 420 34.92 -18.82 -33.11
N LEU A 421 33.81 -19.23 -32.45
CA LEU A 421 32.41 -19.03 -32.87
C LEU A 421 31.49 -19.92 -32.00
N LEU A 422 30.81 -19.31 -31.04
CA LEU A 422 29.39 -19.59 -30.85
C LEU A 422 28.64 -18.27 -31.03
N SER A 423 28.10 -18.13 -32.23
CA SER A 423 27.41 -16.92 -32.68
C SER A 423 25.94 -16.96 -32.33
N SER A 424 25.39 -15.76 -32.15
CA SER A 424 23.98 -15.37 -32.32
C SER A 424 23.01 -16.42 -32.86
N ASN A 425 21.87 -16.57 -32.18
CA ASN A 425 20.63 -17.01 -32.84
C ASN A 425 19.69 -15.80 -32.96
N LYS A 426 19.79 -15.08 -34.09
CA LYS A 426 18.72 -14.24 -34.66
C LYS A 426 18.35 -14.84 -36.01
N ALA A 427 17.18 -15.44 -36.11
CA ALA A 427 16.58 -15.79 -37.40
C ALA A 427 15.71 -14.64 -37.90
N ASN A 428 15.62 -14.48 -39.22
CA ASN A 428 15.19 -13.24 -39.87
C ASN A 428 14.09 -13.51 -40.92
N VAL A 429 13.08 -12.63 -40.97
CA VAL A 429 12.47 -12.05 -42.21
C VAL A 429 11.49 -12.87 -43.09
N SER A 430 10.36 -12.20 -43.38
CA SER A 430 9.43 -12.32 -44.54
C SER A 430 8.49 -13.55 -44.61
N ALA A 431 7.27 -13.50 -45.18
CA ALA A 431 6.52 -12.48 -45.95
C ALA A 431 4.97 -12.64 -45.69
N VAL A 432 3.98 -11.90 -46.25
CA VAL A 432 3.90 -10.81 -47.25
C VAL A 432 2.58 -9.99 -47.11
N LYS A 433 2.46 -8.86 -47.84
CA LYS A 433 1.29 -8.01 -48.19
C LYS A 433 -0.16 -8.43 -47.79
N ALA A 434 -0.94 -7.44 -47.35
CA ALA A 434 -2.22 -7.06 -47.99
C ALA A 434 -2.55 -5.56 -47.76
N GLN A 435 -3.07 -4.88 -48.79
CA GLN A 435 -3.55 -3.49 -48.74
C GLN A 435 -5.08 -3.43 -48.76
N LYS A 436 -5.68 -2.45 -48.08
CA LYS A 436 -6.73 -1.50 -48.53
C LYS A 436 -7.22 -0.72 -47.29
N LYS A 437 -7.38 0.61 -47.35
CA LYS A 437 -8.57 1.36 -47.84
C LYS A 437 -9.87 0.84 -47.19
N GLU A 438 -10.71 1.69 -46.59
CA GLU A 438 -10.88 3.16 -46.80
C GLU A 438 -10.62 4.00 -45.54
#